data_AF-R0MJP0-F1
#
_entry.id   AF-R0MJP0-F1
#
_cell.length_a   1.000
_cell.length_b   1.000
_cell.length_c   1.000
_cell.angle_alpha   90.00
_cell.angle_beta   90.00
_cell.angle_gamma   90.00
#
_symmetry.space_group_name_H-M   'P 1'
#
loop_
_entity.id
_entity.type
_entity.pdbx_description
1 polymer ?
#
loop_
_entity_poly.entity_id
_entity_poly.type
_entity_poly.pdbx_seq_one_letter_code
_entity_poly.pdbx_strand_id
1 'polypeptide(L)'
;MTICSYCRKSKLIKSDEYIYCPTCESYFTQTNVKQKHAYVKIEDTDQITLYGNLCDYCEKKYNTEKYITCQTFNDYLYGLNFCTKCRIRNLKFLKNSYNKSFLLYKAKEKVFSYWFIMFVVLIWTFIYSSDIVFFVTVLFIYLKMRSGLFKSVVWATFFTVLSIYIPIMSYIYLVYLMLVSKMDVFKIPQNLEKSTDIDLHIQSLSLAPK
;
A
#
# COMPACT_ATOMS: atom_id res chain seq x y z
N MET A 1 -4.06 16.14 13.07
CA MET A 1 -2.99 15.95 12.07
C MET A 1 -3.55 15.22 10.87
N THR A 2 -3.40 15.75 9.66
CA THR A 2 -3.96 15.14 8.45
C THR A 2 -2.91 14.25 7.79
N ILE A 3 -3.22 12.98 7.56
CA ILE A 3 -2.38 12.05 6.81
C ILE A 3 -2.69 12.24 5.32
N CYS A 4 -1.69 12.08 4.44
CA CYS A 4 -1.92 12.11 3.00
C CYS A 4 -2.87 10.97 2.60
N SER A 5 -4.01 11.29 2.02
CA SER A 5 -5.00 10.30 1.55
C SER A 5 -4.49 9.46 0.38
N TYR A 6 -3.42 9.90 -0.29
CA TYR A 6 -2.81 9.23 -1.44
C TYR A 6 -1.73 8.23 -1.02
N CYS A 7 -0.68 8.64 -0.30
CA CYS A 7 0.37 7.70 0.13
C CYS A 7 0.13 7.05 1.49
N ARG A 8 -0.74 7.62 2.34
CA ARG A 8 -1.00 7.20 3.73
C ARG A 8 0.23 7.08 4.65
N LYS A 9 1.41 7.51 4.21
CA LYS A 9 2.69 7.34 4.92
C LYS A 9 3.14 8.61 5.63
N SER A 10 3.10 9.74 4.94
CA SER A 10 3.66 10.99 5.45
C SER A 10 2.62 11.87 6.12
N LYS A 11 3.09 12.59 7.15
CA LYS A 11 2.39 13.75 7.68
C LYS A 11 2.41 14.85 6.63
N LEU A 12 1.26 15.49 6.48
CA LEU A 12 1.09 16.60 5.57
C LEU A 12 1.60 17.91 6.18
N ILE A 13 2.33 18.69 5.39
CA ILE A 13 2.85 20.01 5.77
C ILE A 13 1.86 21.05 5.27
N LYS A 14 1.25 21.81 6.18
CA LYS A 14 0.33 22.89 5.81
C LYS A 14 1.13 24.14 5.42
N SER A 15 0.77 24.72 4.29
CA SER A 15 1.05 26.09 3.86
C SER A 15 -0.29 26.85 3.81
N ASP A 16 -0.26 28.17 3.64
CA ASP A 16 -1.43 29.04 3.83
C ASP A 16 -2.64 28.64 2.97
N GLU A 17 -2.42 28.21 1.73
CA GLU A 17 -3.49 27.78 0.81
C GLU A 17 -3.44 26.29 0.42
N TYR A 18 -2.28 25.66 0.60
CA TYR A 18 -2.02 24.30 0.11
C TYR A 18 -1.42 23.41 1.19
N ILE A 19 -1.59 22.11 0.99
CA ILE A 19 -1.05 21.10 1.85
C ILE A 19 -0.09 20.23 1.04
N TYR A 20 1.16 20.18 1.47
CA TYR A 20 2.24 19.46 0.80
C TYR A 20 2.46 18.07 1.40
N CYS A 21 2.61 17.08 0.53
CA CYS A 21 3.03 15.74 0.91
C CYS A 21 4.48 15.49 0.50
N PRO A 22 5.44 15.30 1.43
CA PRO A 22 6.84 15.09 1.08
C PRO A 22 7.09 13.76 0.37
N THR A 23 6.27 12.73 0.60
CA THR A 23 6.41 11.43 -0.06
C THR A 23 5.84 11.42 -1.47
N CYS A 24 4.76 12.17 -1.72
CA CYS A 24 4.15 12.28 -3.05
C CYS A 24 4.68 13.49 -3.85
N GLU A 25 5.50 14.33 -3.23
CA GLU A 25 5.97 15.63 -3.73
C GLU A 25 4.90 16.51 -4.40
N SER A 26 3.66 16.40 -3.94
CA SER A 26 2.48 17.05 -4.52
C SER A 26 1.78 17.97 -3.52
N TYR A 27 1.17 19.02 -4.05
CA TYR A 27 0.37 19.98 -3.31
C TYR A 27 -1.11 19.63 -3.47
N PHE A 28 -1.84 19.72 -2.36
CA PHE A 28 -3.26 19.40 -2.27
C PHE A 28 -4.01 20.59 -1.70
N THR A 29 -5.22 20.84 -2.19
CA THR A 29 -6.19 21.67 -1.49
C THR A 29 -7.03 20.78 -0.58
N GLN A 30 -7.35 21.29 0.62
CA GLN A 30 -8.26 20.60 1.53
C GLN A 30 -9.58 21.36 1.59
N THR A 31 -10.62 20.76 1.03
CA THR A 31 -12.01 21.25 1.17
C THR A 31 -12.77 20.24 2.03
N ASN A 32 -13.16 20.64 3.24
CA ASN A 32 -13.71 19.76 4.26
C ASN A 32 -12.77 18.59 4.63
N VAL A 33 -13.26 17.35 4.51
CA VAL A 33 -12.54 16.09 4.81
C VAL A 33 -11.81 15.53 3.56
N LYS A 34 -12.07 16.08 2.37
CA LYS A 34 -11.51 15.57 1.10
C LYS A 34 -10.28 16.37 0.68
N GLN A 35 -9.22 15.65 0.30
CA GLN A 35 -8.00 16.23 -0.28
C GLN A 35 -8.10 16.17 -1.80
N LYS A 36 -8.11 17.33 -2.46
CA LYS A 36 -8.06 17.45 -3.91
C LYS A 36 -6.63 17.75 -4.34
N HIS A 37 -6.20 17.12 -5.42
CA HIS A 37 -4.90 17.45 -6.01
C HIS A 37 -4.93 18.88 -6.56
N ALA A 38 -3.92 19.67 -6.25
CA ALA A 38 -3.81 21.05 -6.72
C ALA A 38 -2.81 21.14 -7.87
N TYR A 39 -1.54 20.94 -7.57
CA TYR A 39 -0.46 21.00 -8.54
C TYR A 39 0.77 20.23 -8.04
N VAL A 40 1.69 19.96 -8.96
CA VAL A 40 2.98 19.36 -8.64
C VAL A 40 4.09 20.33 -9.00
N LYS A 41 5.17 20.33 -8.23
CA LYS A 41 6.35 21.10 -8.57
C LYS A 41 7.01 20.46 -9.79
N ILE A 42 7.09 21.21 -10.88
CA ILE A 42 7.81 20.82 -12.10
C ILE A 42 9.18 21.49 -12.02
N GLU A 43 10.23 20.73 -12.29
CA GLU A 43 11.60 21.25 -12.38
C GLU A 43 11.90 21.67 -13.82
N ASP A 44 12.61 22.79 -14.02
CA ASP A 44 12.97 23.21 -15.37
C ASP A 44 13.91 22.20 -16.03
N THR A 45 13.58 21.83 -17.27
CA THR A 45 14.33 20.88 -18.08
C THR A 45 14.28 21.28 -19.55
N ASP A 46 15.44 21.27 -20.20
CA ASP A 46 15.56 21.53 -21.65
C ASP A 46 15.17 20.31 -22.50
N GLN A 47 14.85 19.18 -21.85
CA GLN A 47 14.54 17.92 -22.51
C GLN A 47 13.04 17.84 -22.80
N ILE A 48 12.69 17.62 -24.07
CA ILE A 48 11.31 17.42 -24.52
C ILE A 48 10.95 15.92 -24.61
N THR A 49 11.95 15.06 -24.86
CA THR A 49 11.80 13.60 -25.00
C THR A 49 13.02 12.85 -24.44
N LEU A 50 12.80 11.60 -24.01
CA LEU A 50 13.82 10.61 -23.66
C LEU A 50 14.42 9.93 -24.89
N TYR A 51 13.72 9.94 -26.04
CA TYR A 51 14.22 9.35 -27.27
C TYR A 51 15.51 10.06 -27.72
N GLY A 52 16.55 9.30 -28.03
CA GLY A 52 17.89 9.84 -28.33
C GLY A 52 18.68 10.43 -27.14
N ASN A 53 18.08 10.50 -25.93
CA ASN A 53 18.77 10.86 -24.69
C ASN A 53 19.14 9.65 -23.81
N LEU A 54 18.73 8.45 -24.25
CA LEU A 54 19.08 7.15 -23.68
C LEU A 54 20.15 6.47 -24.52
N CYS A 55 20.89 5.52 -23.94
CA CYS A 55 21.69 4.60 -24.74
C CYS A 55 20.80 3.52 -25.36
N ASP A 56 21.25 2.92 -26.47
CA ASP A 56 20.50 1.92 -27.25
C ASP A 56 19.88 0.80 -26.38
N TYR A 57 20.61 0.35 -25.36
CA TYR A 57 20.12 -0.66 -24.42
C TYR A 57 18.94 -0.16 -23.58
N CYS A 58 19.03 1.05 -23.03
CA CYS A 58 17.99 1.62 -22.19
C CYS A 58 16.77 2.01 -23.03
N GLU A 59 16.98 2.49 -24.25
CA GLU A 59 15.92 2.86 -25.18
C GLU A 59 15.10 1.64 -25.63
N LYS A 60 15.76 0.52 -25.96
CA LYS A 60 15.07 -0.76 -26.25
C LYS A 60 14.19 -1.21 -25.09
N LYS A 61 14.67 -1.07 -23.84
CA LYS A 61 13.87 -1.39 -22.65
C LYS A 61 12.71 -0.42 -22.46
N TYR A 62 12.95 0.88 -22.62
CA TYR A 62 11.95 1.92 -22.45
C TYR A 62 10.76 1.73 -23.40
N ASN A 63 11.02 1.29 -24.63
CA ASN A 63 10.00 1.05 -25.63
C ASN A 63 9.15 -0.21 -25.41
N THR A 64 9.40 -0.99 -24.36
CA THR A 64 8.54 -2.15 -24.03
C THR A 64 7.24 -1.70 -23.36
N GLU A 65 6.11 -2.30 -23.74
CA GLU A 65 4.78 -2.08 -23.16
C GLU A 65 4.63 -2.76 -21.79
N LYS A 66 5.50 -2.39 -20.85
CA LYS A 66 5.47 -2.91 -19.48
C LYS A 66 4.94 -1.84 -18.52
N TYR A 67 4.27 -2.30 -17.48
CA TYR A 67 3.86 -1.45 -16.36
C TYR A 67 4.79 -1.66 -15.17
N ILE A 68 5.12 -0.58 -14.50
CA ILE A 68 5.89 -0.56 -13.25
C ILE A 68 4.90 -0.29 -12.12
N THR A 69 4.88 -1.19 -11.14
CA THR A 69 4.10 -0.97 -9.91
C THR A 69 4.97 -0.24 -8.91
N CYS A 70 4.55 0.96 -8.50
CA CYS A 70 5.33 1.84 -7.64
C CYS A 70 4.43 2.58 -6.63
N GLN A 71 5.00 3.01 -5.50
CA GLN A 71 4.33 3.90 -4.54
C GLN A 71 4.95 5.29 -4.50
N THR A 72 6.22 5.39 -4.87
CA THR A 72 7.00 6.62 -4.92
C THR A 72 7.71 6.75 -6.27
N PHE A 73 8.16 7.97 -6.59
CA PHE A 73 8.99 8.20 -7.77
C PHE A 73 10.28 7.36 -7.74
N ASN A 74 10.87 7.13 -6.56
CA ASN A 74 12.06 6.30 -6.43
C ASN A 74 11.79 4.86 -6.86
N ASP A 75 10.67 4.27 -6.44
CA ASP A 75 10.28 2.92 -6.86
C ASP A 75 10.13 2.83 -8.39
N TYR A 76 9.52 3.84 -8.99
CA TYR A 76 9.39 3.97 -10.44
C TYR A 76 10.76 4.05 -11.12
N LEU A 77 11.65 4.91 -10.61
CA LEU A 77 12.99 5.12 -11.16
C LEU A 77 13.85 3.85 -11.10
N TYR A 78 13.72 3.07 -10.02
CA TYR A 78 14.37 1.77 -9.89
C TYR A 78 13.80 0.74 -10.87
N GLY A 79 12.47 0.73 -11.07
CA GLY A 79 11.78 -0.19 -12.00
C GLY A 79 12.15 -0.01 -13.48
N LEU A 80 12.57 1.19 -13.91
CA LEU A 80 12.94 1.48 -15.31
C LEU A 80 14.17 0.70 -15.82
N ASN A 81 14.98 0.12 -14.93
CA ASN A 81 16.18 -0.67 -15.27
C ASN A 81 17.18 0.05 -16.22
N PHE A 82 17.28 1.37 -16.11
CA PHE A 82 18.27 2.17 -16.83
C PHE A 82 19.67 2.04 -16.23
N CYS A 83 20.69 2.24 -17.06
CA CYS A 83 22.05 2.39 -16.57
C CYS A 83 22.19 3.68 -15.74
N THR A 84 23.17 3.72 -14.84
CA THR A 84 23.37 4.85 -13.91
C THR A 84 23.54 6.18 -14.65
N LYS A 85 24.27 6.20 -15.78
CA LYS A 85 24.47 7.41 -16.59
C LYS A 85 23.16 7.95 -17.17
N CYS A 86 22.35 7.09 -17.79
CA CYS A 86 21.05 7.47 -18.36
C CYS A 86 20.07 7.91 -17.27
N ARG A 87 20.10 7.27 -16.10
CA ARG A 87 19.25 7.62 -14.97
C ARG A 87 19.56 9.02 -14.42
N ILE A 88 20.85 9.34 -14.22
CA ILE A 88 21.27 10.65 -13.71
C ILE A 88 20.97 11.76 -14.72
N ARG A 89 21.32 11.55 -15.99
CA ARG A 89 21.12 12.55 -17.06
C ARG A 89 19.65 12.94 -17.21
N ASN A 90 18.74 11.96 -17.12
CA ASN A 90 17.32 12.16 -17.41
C ASN A 90 16.44 12.24 -16.15
N LEU A 91 17.04 12.39 -14.97
CA LEU A 91 16.32 12.32 -13.69
C LEU A 91 15.18 13.35 -13.62
N LYS A 92 15.48 14.61 -13.96
CA LYS A 92 14.50 15.72 -13.91
C LYS A 92 13.32 15.49 -14.84
N PHE A 93 13.61 15.07 -16.08
CA PHE A 93 12.57 14.77 -17.07
C PHE A 93 11.66 13.62 -16.62
N LEU A 94 12.25 12.53 -16.13
CA LEU A 94 11.50 11.37 -15.60
C LEU A 94 10.62 11.77 -14.41
N LYS A 95 11.16 12.60 -13.53
CA LYS A 95 10.44 13.10 -12.35
C LYS A 95 9.24 13.95 -12.75
N ASN A 96 9.44 14.89 -13.68
CA ASN A 96 8.35 15.72 -14.22
C ASN A 96 7.27 14.88 -14.90
N SER A 97 7.68 13.91 -15.73
CA SER A 97 6.75 13.03 -16.45
C SER A 97 5.93 12.16 -15.50
N TYR A 98 6.60 11.58 -14.48
CA TYR A 98 5.95 10.84 -13.41
C TYR A 98 4.94 11.73 -12.67
N ASN A 99 5.36 12.92 -12.23
CA ASN A 99 4.54 13.85 -11.47
C ASN A 99 3.32 14.37 -12.24
N LYS A 100 3.42 14.53 -13.57
CA LYS A 100 2.26 14.88 -14.41
C LYS A 100 1.23 13.76 -14.51
N SER A 101 1.66 12.50 -14.45
CA SER A 101 0.84 11.36 -14.87
C SER A 101 0.47 10.39 -13.74
N PHE A 102 1.13 10.46 -12.57
CA PHE A 102 0.99 9.42 -11.54
C PHE A 102 -0.45 9.24 -11.02
N LEU A 103 -1.25 10.32 -10.99
CA LEU A 103 -2.65 10.25 -10.54
C LEU A 103 -3.53 9.40 -11.46
N LEU A 104 -3.22 9.38 -12.76
CA LEU A 104 -3.94 8.60 -13.77
C LEU A 104 -3.88 7.11 -13.49
N TYR A 105 -2.72 6.68 -13.01
CA TYR A 105 -2.37 5.28 -12.90
C TYR A 105 -2.61 4.72 -11.49
N LYS A 106 -3.45 5.39 -10.70
CA LYS A 106 -3.80 4.94 -9.35
C LYS A 106 -4.64 3.66 -9.42
N ALA A 107 -4.10 2.58 -8.86
CA ALA A 107 -4.76 1.28 -8.73
C ALA A 107 -4.84 0.85 -7.26
N LYS A 108 -5.74 -0.08 -6.96
CA LYS A 108 -5.81 -0.74 -5.64
C LYS A 108 -5.28 -2.16 -5.76
N GLU A 109 -4.36 -2.51 -4.88
CA GLU A 109 -3.76 -3.85 -4.84
C GLU A 109 -3.84 -4.45 -3.43
N LYS A 110 -3.80 -5.78 -3.35
CA LYS A 110 -3.86 -6.48 -2.07
C LYS A 110 -2.55 -6.30 -1.31
N VAL A 111 -2.67 -6.03 -0.01
CA VAL A 111 -1.49 -5.89 0.86
C VAL A 111 -0.81 -7.22 1.09
N PHE A 112 -1.61 -8.25 1.33
CA PHE A 112 -1.14 -9.59 1.65
C PHE A 112 -1.40 -10.52 0.47
N SER A 113 -0.37 -11.26 0.06
CA SER A 113 -0.54 -12.33 -0.92
C SER A 113 -1.34 -13.47 -0.31
N TYR A 114 -2.05 -14.23 -1.14
CA TYR A 114 -2.78 -15.42 -0.67
C TYR A 114 -1.84 -16.45 -0.03
N TRP A 115 -0.62 -16.59 -0.55
CA TRP A 115 0.41 -17.46 0.02
C TRP A 115 0.79 -17.05 1.45
N PHE A 116 0.95 -15.75 1.69
CA PHE A 116 1.24 -15.25 3.04
C PHE A 116 0.06 -15.51 3.99
N ILE A 117 -1.17 -15.29 3.54
CA ILE A 117 -2.37 -15.58 4.34
C ILE A 117 -2.44 -17.07 4.69
N MET A 118 -2.21 -17.95 3.72
CA MET A 118 -2.16 -19.41 3.95
C MET A 118 -1.07 -19.79 4.96
N PHE A 119 0.10 -19.17 4.88
CA PHE A 119 1.19 -19.41 5.83
C PHE A 119 0.80 -19.02 7.27
N VAL A 120 0.14 -17.87 7.44
CA VAL A 120 -0.37 -17.43 8.76
C VAL A 120 -1.44 -18.38 9.29
N VAL A 121 -2.27 -18.95 8.42
CA VAL A 121 -3.25 -20.01 8.77
C VAL A 121 -2.56 -21.27 9.26
N LEU A 122 -1.54 -21.74 8.55
CA LEU A 122 -0.80 -22.93 8.95
C LEU A 122 -0.12 -22.75 10.31
N ILE A 123 0.61 -21.65 10.51
CA ILE A 123 1.26 -21.36 11.80
C ILE A 123 0.25 -21.37 12.95
N TRP A 124 -0.90 -20.70 12.76
CA TRP A 124 -1.92 -20.67 13.78
C TRP A 124 -2.45 -22.07 14.12
N THR A 125 -2.74 -22.88 13.10
CA THR A 125 -3.18 -24.27 13.34
C THR A 125 -2.15 -25.09 14.09
N PHE A 126 -0.85 -24.95 13.80
CA PHE A 126 0.23 -25.65 14.50
C PHE A 126 0.36 -25.24 15.97
N ILE A 127 0.24 -23.94 16.26
CA ILE A 127 0.32 -23.43 17.64
C ILE A 127 -0.90 -23.91 18.44
N TYR A 128 -2.08 -23.86 17.84
CA TYR A 128 -3.33 -24.21 18.50
C TYR A 128 -3.54 -25.72 18.64
N SER A 129 -2.93 -26.53 17.77
CA SER A 129 -2.90 -27.99 17.89
C SER A 129 -1.86 -28.48 18.92
N SER A 130 -1.03 -27.60 19.48
CA SER A 130 -0.06 -28.03 20.50
C SER A 130 -0.77 -28.29 21.83
N ASP A 131 -0.55 -29.49 22.40
CA ASP A 131 -1.15 -30.00 23.64
C ASP A 131 -0.90 -29.12 24.89
N ILE A 132 -0.11 -28.06 24.75
CA ILE A 132 0.30 -27.13 25.81
C ILE A 132 -0.90 -26.37 26.37
N VAL A 133 -1.83 -25.90 25.51
CA VAL A 133 -3.02 -25.16 25.97
C VAL A 133 -3.95 -26.07 26.77
N PHE A 134 -4.11 -27.32 26.34
CA PHE A 134 -4.88 -28.35 27.03
C PHE A 134 -4.22 -28.73 28.36
N PHE A 135 -2.91 -28.92 28.39
CA PHE A 135 -2.17 -29.28 29.60
C PHE A 135 -2.24 -28.19 30.68
N VAL A 136 -2.10 -26.91 30.30
CA VAL A 136 -2.18 -25.77 31.23
C VAL A 136 -3.60 -25.60 31.79
N THR A 137 -4.64 -25.77 30.97
CA THR A 137 -6.03 -25.71 31.45
C THR A 137 -6.35 -26.87 32.37
N VAL A 138 -5.95 -28.10 32.04
CA VAL A 138 -6.13 -29.27 32.91
C VAL A 138 -5.39 -29.11 34.24
N LEU A 139 -4.15 -28.60 34.23
CA LEU A 139 -3.36 -28.34 35.44
C LEU A 139 -4.03 -27.28 36.33
N PHE A 140 -4.52 -26.19 35.75
CA PHE A 140 -5.20 -25.12 36.49
C PHE A 140 -6.53 -25.59 37.10
N ILE A 141 -7.29 -26.42 36.37
CA ILE A 141 -8.53 -27.05 36.84
C ILE A 141 -8.24 -28.00 37.99
N TYR A 142 -7.21 -28.85 37.87
CA TYR A 142 -6.78 -29.78 38.91
C TYR A 142 -6.38 -29.05 40.20
N LEU A 143 -5.63 -27.95 40.10
CA LEU A 143 -5.21 -27.14 41.25
C LEU A 143 -6.38 -26.43 41.94
N LYS A 144 -7.45 -26.08 41.22
CA LYS A 144 -8.61 -25.34 41.76
C LYS A 144 -9.74 -26.25 42.29
N MET A 145 -9.74 -27.55 41.93
CA MET A 145 -10.78 -28.53 42.29
C MET A 145 -10.82 -28.94 43.78
N ARG A 146 -9.97 -28.39 44.65
CA ARG A 146 -9.90 -28.75 46.08
C ARG A 146 -11.11 -28.27 46.91
N SER A 147 -12.03 -27.46 46.36
CA SER A 147 -13.29 -27.10 47.04
C SER A 147 -14.45 -26.92 46.04
N GLY A 148 -15.53 -27.69 46.22
CA GLY A 148 -16.80 -27.53 45.50
C GLY A 148 -16.81 -28.03 44.04
N LEU A 149 -16.91 -29.36 43.86
CA LEU A 149 -16.81 -30.05 42.56
C LEU A 149 -17.75 -29.51 41.46
N PHE A 150 -19.01 -29.19 41.76
CA PHE A 150 -19.98 -28.82 40.72
C PHE A 150 -19.79 -27.40 40.17
N LYS A 151 -19.66 -26.40 41.05
CA LYS A 151 -19.41 -25.00 40.64
C LYS A 151 -18.06 -24.87 39.91
N SER A 152 -17.05 -25.62 40.35
CA SER A 152 -15.72 -25.63 39.74
C SER A 152 -15.71 -26.26 38.35
N VAL A 153 -16.51 -27.32 38.09
CA VAL A 153 -16.67 -27.92 36.75
C VAL A 153 -17.41 -27.00 35.79
N VAL A 154 -18.48 -26.32 36.24
CA VAL A 154 -19.21 -25.34 35.40
C VAL A 154 -18.34 -24.13 35.06
N TRP A 155 -17.57 -23.61 36.02
CA TRP A 155 -16.62 -22.53 35.74
C TRP A 155 -15.46 -22.99 34.85
N ALA A 156 -14.95 -24.21 35.03
CA ALA A 156 -13.90 -24.77 34.18
C ALA A 156 -14.36 -24.96 32.73
N THR A 157 -15.56 -25.49 32.52
CA THR A 157 -16.17 -25.64 31.19
C THR A 157 -16.48 -24.29 30.56
N PHE A 158 -16.99 -23.32 31.32
CA PHE A 158 -17.20 -21.96 30.83
C PHE A 158 -15.88 -21.30 30.41
N PHE A 159 -14.84 -21.35 31.25
CA PHE A 159 -13.54 -20.76 30.91
C PHE A 159 -12.84 -21.47 29.76
N THR A 160 -12.98 -22.78 29.61
CA THR A 160 -12.40 -23.53 28.48
C THR A 160 -13.12 -23.21 27.17
N VAL A 161 -14.45 -23.10 27.17
CA VAL A 161 -15.21 -22.65 26.00
C VAL A 161 -14.84 -21.22 25.64
N LEU A 162 -14.73 -20.31 26.63
CA LEU A 162 -14.35 -18.92 26.39
C LEU A 162 -12.91 -18.79 25.90
N SER A 163 -11.97 -19.57 26.47
CA SER A 163 -10.56 -19.59 26.07
C SER A 163 -10.35 -20.19 24.68
N ILE A 164 -11.29 -21.01 24.20
CA ILE A 164 -11.25 -21.55 22.84
C ILE A 164 -11.89 -20.59 21.84
N TYR A 165 -13.06 -20.06 22.19
CA TYR A 165 -13.86 -19.25 21.27
C TYR A 165 -13.25 -17.87 21.01
N ILE A 166 -12.76 -17.18 22.04
CA ILE A 166 -12.21 -15.82 21.88
C ILE A 166 -10.99 -15.79 20.93
N PRO A 167 -9.98 -16.67 21.06
CA PRO A 167 -8.86 -16.72 20.12
C PRO A 167 -9.25 -17.11 18.70
N ILE A 168 -10.20 -18.03 18.53
CA ILE A 168 -10.68 -18.41 17.19
C ILE A 168 -11.37 -17.23 16.51
N MET A 169 -12.26 -16.53 17.21
CA MET A 169 -12.96 -15.38 16.65
C MET A 169 -12.03 -14.21 16.36
N SER A 170 -11.06 -13.93 17.24
CA SER A 170 -10.05 -12.89 16.99
C SER A 170 -9.15 -13.26 15.81
N TYR A 171 -8.82 -14.55 15.65
CA TYR A 171 -8.04 -15.04 14.53
C TYR A 171 -8.78 -14.92 13.19
N ILE A 172 -10.04 -15.36 13.13
CA ILE A 172 -10.90 -15.19 11.94
C ILE A 172 -11.01 -13.71 11.57
N TYR A 173 -11.16 -12.84 12.57
CA TYR A 173 -11.20 -11.40 12.35
C TYR A 173 -9.88 -10.86 11.77
N LEU A 174 -8.72 -11.31 12.26
CA LEU A 174 -7.42 -10.95 11.69
C LEU A 174 -7.25 -11.43 10.24
N VAL A 175 -7.67 -12.66 9.93
CA VAL A 175 -7.65 -13.18 8.55
C VAL A 175 -8.57 -12.37 7.64
N TYR A 176 -9.77 -12.02 8.12
CA TYR A 176 -10.68 -11.13 7.42
C TYR A 176 -10.04 -9.76 7.14
N LEU A 177 -9.40 -9.15 8.14
CA LEU A 177 -8.69 -7.89 7.97
C LEU A 177 -7.57 -8.01 6.92
N MET A 178 -6.80 -9.11 6.92
CA MET A 178 -5.77 -9.35 5.90
C MET A 178 -6.37 -9.50 4.50
N LEU A 179 -7.50 -10.21 4.36
CA LEU A 179 -8.18 -10.40 3.07
C LEU A 179 -8.76 -9.11 2.48
N VAL A 180 -9.30 -8.24 3.34
CA VAL A 180 -9.93 -6.98 2.93
C VAL A 180 -8.89 -5.86 2.80
N SER A 181 -7.70 -6.01 3.40
CA SER A 181 -6.64 -5.02 3.33
C SER A 181 -6.15 -4.78 1.90
N LYS A 182 -6.43 -3.58 1.41
CA LYS A 182 -5.97 -3.07 0.11
C LYS A 182 -5.11 -1.84 0.33
N MET A 183 -4.03 -1.73 -0.43
CA MET A 183 -3.22 -0.52 -0.51
C MET A 183 -3.42 0.16 -1.86
N ASP A 184 -3.25 1.48 -1.86
CA ASP A 184 -3.15 2.26 -3.08
C ASP A 184 -1.73 2.08 -3.66
N VAL A 185 -1.65 1.72 -4.93
CA VAL A 185 -0.41 1.59 -5.71
C VAL A 185 -0.57 2.34 -7.04
N PHE A 186 0.54 2.67 -7.70
CA PHE A 186 0.51 3.27 -9.04
C PHE A 186 1.06 2.26 -10.05
N LYS A 187 0.26 1.90 -11.06
CA LYS A 187 0.65 1.00 -12.15
C LYS A 187 0.97 1.83 -13.40
N ILE A 188 2.19 2.36 -13.44
CA ILE A 188 2.59 3.37 -14.42
C ILE A 188 3.24 2.69 -15.62
N PRO A 189 2.87 3.02 -16.87
CA PRO A 189 3.54 2.49 -18.04
C PRO A 189 5.00 2.93 -18.04
N GLN A 190 5.88 2.04 -18.49
CA GLN A 190 7.31 2.30 -18.56
C GLN A 190 7.60 3.48 -19.49
N ASN A 191 6.86 3.59 -20.60
CA ASN A 191 6.91 4.71 -21.52
C ASN A 191 5.75 5.68 -21.26
N LEU A 192 6.04 6.79 -20.59
CA LEU A 192 5.07 7.84 -20.28
C LEU A 192 4.79 8.76 -21.48
N GLU A 193 5.68 8.82 -22.47
CA GLU A 193 5.55 9.69 -23.65
C GLU A 193 4.52 9.17 -24.66
N LYS A 194 4.34 7.85 -24.73
CA LYS A 194 3.35 7.22 -25.64
C LYS A 194 1.94 7.16 -25.06
N SER A 195 1.72 7.55 -23.81
CA SER A 195 0.40 7.40 -23.20
C SER A 195 -0.58 8.46 -23.71
N THR A 196 -1.41 8.08 -24.69
CA THR A 196 -2.56 8.82 -25.23
C THR A 196 -3.62 9.17 -24.17
N ASP A 197 -3.56 8.56 -22.98
CA ASP A 197 -4.51 8.77 -21.89
C ASP A 197 -4.37 10.13 -21.19
N ILE A 198 -3.24 10.81 -21.34
CA ILE A 198 -2.98 12.10 -20.66
C ILE A 198 -3.92 13.19 -21.19
N ASP A 199 -4.07 13.30 -22.52
CA ASP A 199 -4.93 14.32 -23.13
C ASP A 199 -6.42 14.07 -22.85
N LEU A 200 -6.83 12.80 -22.87
CA LEU A 200 -8.20 12.38 -22.52
C LEU A 200 -8.52 12.64 -21.04
N HIS A 201 -7.56 12.42 -20.14
CA HIS A 201 -7.78 12.70 -18.72
C HIS A 201 -7.80 14.20 -18.42
N ILE A 202 -6.94 15.00 -19.06
CA ILE A 202 -6.96 16.46 -18.95
C ILE A 202 -8.30 17.01 -19.48
N GLN A 203 -8.85 16.45 -20.56
CA GLN A 203 -10.20 16.75 -21.02
C GLN A 203 -11.27 16.35 -19.98
N SER A 204 -11.16 15.17 -19.36
CA SER A 204 -12.12 14.74 -18.34
C SER A 204 -12.11 15.59 -17.06
N LEU A 205 -10.94 16.15 -16.69
CA LEU A 205 -10.80 17.06 -15.56
C LEU A 205 -11.30 18.48 -15.87
N SER A 206 -11.20 18.91 -17.13
CA SER A 206 -11.69 20.23 -17.56
C SER A 206 -13.18 20.26 -17.90
N LEU A 207 -13.81 19.09 -18.10
CA LEU A 207 -15.26 18.94 -18.33
C LEU A 207 -16.09 18.78 -17.04
N ALA A 208 -15.46 18.73 -15.86
CA ALA A 208 -16.20 18.71 -14.60
C ALA A 208 -16.81 20.11 -14.33
N PRO A 209 -18.15 20.26 -14.24
CA PRO A 209 -18.78 21.56 -14.06
C PRO A 209 -18.38 22.17 -12.71
N LYS A 210 -18.15 23.49 -12.74
CA LYS A 210 -17.87 24.36 -11.58
C LYS A 210 -18.97 24.29 -10.53
#